data_AF-A0A5E4KLH3-F1
#
_entry.id   AF-A0A5E4KLH3-F1
#
_cell.length_a   1.000
_cell.length_b   1.000
_cell.length_c   1.000
_cell.angle_alpha   90.00
_cell.angle_beta   90.00
_cell.angle_gamma   90.00
#
_symmetry.space_group_name_H-M   'P 1'
#
loop_
_entity.id
_entity.type
_entity.pdbx_description
1 polymer ?
#
loop_
_entity_poly.entity_id
_entity_poly.type
_entity_poly.pdbx_seq_one_letter_code
_entity_poly.pdbx_strand_id
1 'polypeptide(L)'
;MYPGMKNPTKVFIYHGYIHAYVRCMNNKITEAKNKLKEMREQVKGEMEHIPRGSPLQNMLRLYYQPLRMNSLGKKAQIDATKEDILLQSIDAVKEEHPEFVPQYNSKFFIMKK
;
A
#
# COMPACT_ATOMS: atom_id res chain seq x y z
N MET A 1 -7.81 -38.97 -9.23
CA MET A 1 -7.46 -40.29 -8.66
C MET A 1 -5.96 -40.29 -8.44
N TYR A 2 -5.50 -40.35 -7.18
CA TYR A 2 -4.06 -40.27 -6.88
C TYR A 2 -3.37 -41.60 -7.20
N PRO A 3 -2.35 -41.64 -8.07
CA PRO A 3 -1.71 -42.90 -8.46
C PRO A 3 -0.96 -43.51 -7.27
N GLY A 4 -1.36 -44.71 -6.84
CA GLY A 4 -0.60 -45.57 -5.92
C GLY A 4 -1.11 -45.75 -4.48
N MET A 5 -2.18 -45.11 -4.03
CA MET A 5 -2.71 -45.30 -2.66
C MET A 5 -3.94 -46.22 -2.63
N LYS A 6 -3.78 -47.45 -2.12
CA LYS A 6 -4.87 -48.46 -1.98
C LYS A 6 -5.59 -48.45 -0.63
N ASN A 7 -5.21 -47.60 0.33
CA ASN A 7 -5.81 -47.57 1.67
C ASN A 7 -6.75 -46.36 1.83
N PRO A 8 -8.06 -46.57 1.99
CA PRO A 8 -9.06 -45.49 2.02
C PRO A 8 -8.79 -44.48 3.15
N THR A 9 -8.35 -44.93 4.32
CA THR A 9 -8.04 -44.06 5.47
C THR A 9 -6.92 -43.07 5.14
N LYS A 10 -5.92 -43.47 4.36
CA LYS A 10 -4.85 -42.57 3.91
C LYS A 10 -5.38 -41.52 2.92
N VAL A 11 -6.28 -41.90 2.01
CA VAL A 11 -6.89 -40.97 1.04
C VAL A 11 -7.74 -39.90 1.73
N PHE A 12 -8.46 -40.25 2.80
CA PHE A 12 -9.23 -39.29 3.61
C PHE A 12 -8.33 -38.28 4.34
N ILE A 13 -7.23 -38.75 4.93
CA ILE A 13 -6.25 -37.88 5.61
C ILE A 13 -5.62 -36.90 4.61
N TYR A 14 -5.16 -37.37 3.45
CA TYR A 14 -4.58 -36.51 2.41
C TYR A 14 -5.57 -35.47 1.85
N HIS A 15 -6.83 -35.84 1.61
CA HIS A 15 -7.86 -34.87 1.23
C HIS A 15 -8.05 -33.80 2.33
N GLY A 16 -8.13 -34.21 3.60
CA GLY A 16 -8.21 -33.28 4.73
C GLY A 16 -7.07 -32.27 4.75
N TYR A 17 -5.82 -32.72 4.53
CA TYR A 17 -4.65 -31.85 4.43
C TYR A 17 -4.74 -30.86 3.26
N ILE A 18 -5.17 -31.31 2.08
CA ILE A 18 -5.32 -30.43 0.91
C ILE A 18 -6.40 -29.37 1.16
N HIS A 19 -7.55 -29.78 1.71
CA HIS A 19 -8.62 -28.84 2.05
C HIS A 19 -8.18 -27.81 3.10
N ALA A 20 -7.44 -28.23 4.13
CA ALA A 20 -6.88 -27.32 5.14
C ALA A 20 -5.85 -26.34 4.54
N TYR A 21 -4.97 -26.82 3.67
CA TYR A 21 -3.98 -26.00 2.98
C TYR A 21 -4.64 -24.94 2.07
N VAL A 22 -5.59 -25.35 1.22
CA VAL A 22 -6.33 -24.44 0.33
C VAL A 22 -7.08 -23.38 1.15
N ARG A 23 -7.73 -23.78 2.24
CA ARG A 23 -8.41 -22.84 3.15
C ARG A 23 -7.43 -21.83 3.75
N CYS A 24 -6.27 -22.29 4.24
CA CYS A 24 -5.25 -21.41 4.80
C CYS A 24 -4.73 -20.39 3.78
N MET A 25 -4.46 -20.84 2.54
CA MET A 25 -4.00 -19.96 1.46
C MET A 25 -5.06 -18.93 1.08
N ASN A 26 -6.32 -19.33 0.95
CA ASN A 26 -7.43 -18.42 0.63
C ASN A 26 -7.65 -17.36 1.72
N ASN A 27 -7.49 -17.72 3.00
CA ASN A 27 -7.55 -16.77 4.11
C ASN A 27 -6.42 -15.73 4.00
N LYS A 28 -5.18 -16.18 3.81
CA LYS A 28 -4.01 -15.28 3.64
C LYS A 28 -4.17 -14.34 2.44
N ILE A 29 -4.74 -14.82 1.34
CA ILE A 29 -5.03 -14.00 0.16
C ILE A 29 -6.08 -12.94 0.47
N THR A 30 -7.16 -13.33 1.16
CA THR A 30 -8.23 -12.41 1.59
C THR A 30 -7.70 -11.32 2.52
N GLU A 31 -6.89 -11.69 3.51
CA GLU A 31 -6.24 -10.75 4.42
C GLU A 31 -5.33 -9.76 3.67
N ALA A 32 -4.51 -10.24 2.72
CA ALA A 32 -3.66 -9.38 1.92
C ALA A 32 -4.46 -8.41 1.04
N LYS A 33 -5.60 -8.85 0.48
CA LYS A 33 -6.52 -8.01 -0.29
C LYS A 33 -7.16 -6.92 0.57
N ASN A 34 -7.62 -7.28 1.77
CA ASN A 34 -8.23 -6.32 2.70
C ASN A 34 -7.22 -5.25 3.12
N LYS A 35 -6.00 -5.64 3.50
CA LYS A 35 -4.92 -4.69 3.81
C LYS A 35 -4.59 -3.76 2.64
N LEU A 36 -4.53 -4.29 1.43
CA LEU A 36 -4.30 -3.47 0.23
C LEU A 36 -5.42 -2.46 -0.01
N LYS A 37 -6.67 -2.86 0.26
CA LYS A 37 -7.84 -1.97 0.16
C LYS A 37 -7.76 -0.86 1.21
N GLU A 38 -7.49 -1.20 2.47
CA GLU A 38 -7.33 -0.23 3.56
C GLU A 38 -6.24 0.81 3.25
N MET A 39 -5.07 0.36 2.79
CA MET A 39 -3.99 1.28 2.39
C MET A 39 -4.42 2.22 1.26
N ARG A 40 -5.12 1.70 0.23
CA ARG A 40 -5.61 2.53 -0.88
C ARG A 40 -6.64 3.54 -0.42
N GLU A 41 -7.53 3.16 0.49
CA GLU A 41 -8.54 4.06 1.06
C GLU A 41 -7.89 5.15 1.91
N GLN A 42 -6.90 4.79 2.73
CA GLN A 42 -6.12 5.76 3.50
C GLN A 42 -5.42 6.76 2.57
N VAL A 43 -4.66 6.28 1.59
CA VAL A 43 -3.94 7.16 0.65
C VAL A 43 -4.92 8.01 -0.15
N LYS A 44 -6.07 7.45 -0.56
CA LYS A 44 -7.11 8.22 -1.25
C LYS A 44 -7.62 9.38 -0.38
N GLY A 45 -7.87 9.16 0.91
CA GLY A 45 -8.25 10.22 1.85
C GLY A 45 -7.15 11.26 2.03
N GLU A 46 -5.90 10.84 2.20
CA GLU A 46 -4.75 11.75 2.26
C GLU A 46 -4.63 12.60 0.97
N MET A 47 -4.93 12.03 -0.20
CA MET A 47 -4.89 12.74 -1.48
C MET A 47 -5.96 13.83 -1.64
N GLU A 48 -7.03 13.83 -0.84
CA GLU A 48 -8.02 14.91 -0.84
C GLU A 48 -7.45 16.19 -0.22
N HIS A 49 -6.42 16.05 0.62
CA HIS A 49 -5.71 17.15 1.26
C HIS A 49 -4.58 17.75 0.42
N ILE A 50 -4.32 17.19 -0.76
CA ILE A 50 -3.35 17.71 -1.74
C ILE A 50 -4.15 18.13 -2.99
N PRO A 51 -4.49 19.42 -3.17
CA PRO A 51 -5.36 19.83 -4.27
C PRO A 51 -4.80 19.46 -5.64
N ARG A 52 -5.68 19.20 -6.61
CA ARG A 52 -5.33 19.16 -8.04
C ARG A 52 -5.17 20.59 -8.55
N GLY A 53 -4.32 20.77 -9.56
CA GLY A 53 -4.12 22.10 -10.12
C GLY A 53 -3.09 22.11 -11.24
N SER A 54 -2.04 22.90 -11.05
CA SER A 54 -0.94 23.06 -12.02
C SER A 54 -0.26 21.71 -12.35
N PRO A 55 0.45 21.63 -13.48
CA PRO A 55 1.24 20.44 -13.81
C PRO A 55 2.21 20.04 -12.69
N LEU A 56 2.91 21.01 -12.09
CA LEU A 56 3.82 20.76 -10.96
C LEU A 56 3.09 20.20 -9.73
N GLN A 57 1.90 20.73 -9.44
CA GLN A 57 1.06 20.23 -8.36
C GLN A 57 0.55 18.80 -8.64
N ASN A 58 0.24 18.48 -9.89
CA ASN A 58 -0.12 17.12 -10.27
C ASN A 58 1.08 16.17 -10.22
N MET A 59 2.31 16.66 -10.48
CA MET A 59 3.55 15.90 -10.26
C MET A 59 3.76 15.59 -8.79
N LEU A 60 3.54 16.55 -7.88
CA LEU A 60 3.56 16.28 -6.44
C LEU A 60 2.62 15.12 -6.06
N ARG A 61 1.40 15.11 -6.61
CA ARG A 61 0.44 14.02 -6.39
C ARG A 61 0.93 12.68 -6.95
N LEU A 62 1.57 12.71 -8.13
CA LEU A 62 2.16 11.54 -8.80
C LEU A 62 3.32 10.94 -8.00
N TYR A 63 4.12 11.75 -7.31
CA TYR A 63 5.18 11.27 -6.42
C TYR A 63 4.62 10.77 -5.09
N TYR A 64 3.71 11.52 -4.46
CA TYR A 64 3.19 11.20 -3.13
C TYR A 64 2.49 9.86 -3.07
N GLN A 65 1.57 9.58 -4.01
CA GLN A 65 0.75 8.38 -3.98
C GLN A 65 1.56 7.07 -3.95
N PRO A 66 2.50 6.79 -4.88
CA PRO A 66 3.30 5.57 -4.86
C PRO A 66 4.27 5.53 -3.67
N LEU A 67 4.89 6.66 -3.28
CA LEU A 67 5.77 6.70 -2.11
C LEU A 67 5.02 6.34 -0.83
N ARG A 68 3.80 6.89 -0.66
CA ARG A 68 2.96 6.59 0.50
C ARG A 68 2.50 5.14 0.51
N MET A 69 2.06 4.61 -0.64
CA MET A 69 1.68 3.20 -0.76
C MET A 69 2.84 2.26 -0.40
N ASN A 70 4.07 2.60 -0.79
CA ASN A 70 5.26 1.82 -0.44
C ASN A 70 5.58 1.92 1.06
N SER A 71 5.38 3.09 1.67
CA SER A 71 5.60 3.30 3.12
C SER A 71 4.62 2.53 4.02
N LEU A 72 3.43 2.17 3.52
CA LEU A 72 2.44 1.39 4.27
C LEU A 72 2.56 -0.13 4.04
N GLY A 73 3.34 -0.54 3.04
CA GLY A 73 3.45 -1.92 2.63
C GLY A 73 4.25 -2.79 3.61
N LYS A 74 4.14 -4.12 3.48
CA LYS A 74 4.89 -5.10 4.30
C LYS A 74 6.42 -4.97 4.24
N LYS A 75 6.94 -4.28 3.21
CA LYS A 75 8.37 -4.03 2.99
C LYS A 75 8.78 -2.60 3.32
N ALA A 76 7.91 -1.85 4.00
CA ALA A 76 8.27 -0.53 4.51
C ALA A 76 9.51 -0.68 5.40
N GLN A 77 10.62 -0.08 4.99
CA GLN A 77 11.88 -0.15 5.74
C GLN A 77 11.93 0.88 6.87
N ILE A 78 11.08 1.91 6.79
CA ILE A 78 11.04 3.06 7.69
C ILE A 78 9.58 3.34 7.99
N ASP A 79 9.25 3.61 9.25
CA ASP A 79 7.94 4.10 9.70
C ASP A 79 7.72 5.56 9.23
N ALA A 80 7.82 5.78 7.92
CA ALA A 80 7.69 7.10 7.33
C ALA A 80 6.27 7.62 7.54
N THR A 81 6.18 8.80 8.14
CA THR A 81 4.92 9.48 8.36
C THR A 81 4.37 10.07 7.06
N LYS A 82 3.10 10.45 7.06
CA LYS A 82 2.50 11.12 5.89
C LYS A 82 3.21 12.45 5.58
N GLU A 83 3.69 13.13 6.62
CA GLU A 83 4.48 14.35 6.53
C GLU A 83 5.86 14.11 5.91
N ASP A 84 6.57 13.05 6.31
CA ASP A 84 7.87 12.70 5.72
C ASP A 84 7.75 12.40 4.22
N ILE A 85 6.70 11.65 3.85
CA ILE A 85 6.43 11.34 2.44
C ILE A 85 6.02 12.60 1.66
N LEU A 86 5.27 13.52 2.28
CA LEU A 86 4.95 14.80 1.64
C LEU A 86 6.21 15.63 1.38
N LEU A 87 7.12 15.72 2.37
CA LEU A 87 8.42 16.38 2.21
C LEU A 87 9.22 15.78 1.07
N GLN A 88 9.41 14.45 1.09
CA GLN A 88 10.14 13.73 0.04
C GLN A 88 9.55 13.98 -1.35
N SER A 89 8.22 14.03 -1.45
CA SER A 89 7.53 14.30 -2.71
C SER A 89 7.68 15.75 -3.17
N ILE A 90 7.72 16.71 -2.24
CA ILE A 90 7.99 18.12 -2.54
C ILE A 90 9.43 18.28 -3.03
N ASP A 91 10.39 17.66 -2.35
CA ASP A 91 11.81 17.74 -2.70
C ASP A 91 12.06 17.16 -4.09
N ALA A 92 11.42 16.04 -4.45
CA ALA A 92 11.50 15.46 -5.79
C ALA A 92 10.99 16.41 -6.88
N VAL A 93 9.90 17.15 -6.65
CA VAL A 93 9.42 18.15 -7.61
C VAL A 93 10.36 19.36 -7.67
N LYS A 94 10.91 19.78 -6.52
CA LYS A 94 11.81 20.93 -6.43
C LYS A 94 13.19 20.68 -7.03
N GLU A 95 13.63 19.44 -7.09
CA GLU A 95 14.87 19.05 -7.79
C GLU A 95 14.83 19.45 -9.26
N GLU A 96 13.67 19.26 -9.91
CA GLU A 96 13.44 19.64 -11.31
C GLU A 96 12.92 21.09 -11.45
N HIS A 97 12.18 21.58 -10.46
CA HIS A 97 11.50 22.88 -10.48
C HIS A 97 11.68 23.65 -9.16
N PRO A 98 12.83 24.34 -8.95
CA PRO A 98 13.13 25.02 -7.68
C PRO A 98 12.11 26.10 -7.28
N GLU A 99 11.45 26.72 -8.25
CA GLU A 99 10.40 27.74 -8.06
C GLU A 99 9.05 27.15 -7.64
N PHE A 100 8.91 25.83 -7.56
CA PHE A 100 7.66 25.18 -7.20
C PHE A 100 7.22 25.53 -5.78
N VAL A 101 6.03 26.12 -5.68
CA VAL A 101 5.34 26.40 -4.42
C VAL A 101 4.27 25.32 -4.18
N PRO A 102 4.50 24.36 -3.26
CA PRO A 102 3.57 23.26 -3.02
C PRO A 102 2.30 23.75 -2.34
N GLN A 103 1.15 23.20 -2.75
CA GLN A 103 -0.14 23.44 -2.10
C GLN A 103 -0.62 22.17 -1.41
N TYR A 104 -0.98 22.26 -0.13
CA TYR A 104 -1.54 21.17 0.65
C TYR A 104 -2.29 21.72 1.87
N ASN A 105 -3.15 20.90 2.47
CA ASN A 105 -3.89 21.27 3.67
C ASN A 105 -2.96 21.20 4.90
N SER A 106 -2.45 22.35 5.35
CA SER A 106 -1.57 22.48 6.52
C SER A 106 -2.23 22.13 7.85
N LYS A 107 -3.57 22.03 7.93
CA LYS A 107 -4.26 21.52 9.12
C LYS A 107 -4.19 19.99 9.20
N PHE A 108 -4.05 19.32 8.07
CA PHE A 108 -3.94 17.86 7.98
C PHE A 108 -2.48 17.39 8.02
N PHE A 109 -1.60 18.08 7.27
CA PHE A 109 -0.15 17.82 7.26
C PHE A 109 0.54 18.77 8.23
N ILE A 110 0.82 18.28 9.44
CA ILE A 110 1.46 19.08 10.50
C ILE A 110 2.97 18.90 10.38
N MET A 111 3.58 19.78 9.60
CA MET A 111 5.02 19.82 9.43
C MET A 111 5.68 20.14 10.77
N LYS A 112 6.41 19.18 11.34
CA LYS A 112 7.29 19.45 12.49
C LYS A 112 8.43 20.33 11.97
N LYS A 113 8.48 21.58 12.45
CA LYS A 113 9.61 22.47 12.24
C LYS A 113 10.87 21.92 12.91
#